data_AF-A0A7V2G633-F1
#
_entry.id   AF-A0A7V2G633-F1
#
_cell.length_a   1.000
_cell.length_b   1.000
_cell.length_c   1.000
_cell.angle_alpha   90.00
_cell.angle_beta   90.00
_cell.angle_gamma   90.00
#
_symmetry.space_group_name_H-M   'P 1'
#
loop_
_entity.id
_entity.type
_entity.pdbx_description
1 polymer ?
#
loop_
_entity_poly.entity_id
_entity_poly.type
_entity_poly.pdbx_seq_one_letter_code
_entity_poly.pdbx_strand_id
1 'polypeptide(L)'
;RYLASASAEFTTTKGVDTLWKTGWISDRAAAFLASGRPVLTQDTGASAYLPPESGFLWFSSPDEAAEQAGRAVRDWPRLSSAARRCAETFLDAPRILETVLRN
;
A
#
# COMPACT_ATOMS: atom_id res chain seq x y z
N ARG A 1 0.95 -15.31 -11.34
CA ARG A 1 -0.44 -15.78 -11.01
C ARG A 1 -0.80 -15.48 -9.56
N TYR A 2 0.07 -15.75 -8.57
CA TYR A 2 -0.17 -15.45 -7.13
C TYR A 2 -0.68 -14.02 -6.86
N LEU A 3 0.11 -13.01 -7.24
CA LEU A 3 -0.25 -11.61 -7.04
C LEU A 3 -1.48 -11.18 -7.84
N ALA A 4 -1.90 -11.91 -8.87
CA ALA A 4 -3.01 -11.56 -9.75
C ALA A 4 -4.28 -12.37 -9.46
N SER A 5 -4.27 -13.26 -8.44
CA SER A 5 -5.45 -14.04 -8.01
C SER A 5 -6.01 -13.69 -6.62
N ALA A 6 -5.20 -13.19 -5.67
CA ALA A 6 -5.68 -12.66 -4.37
C ALA A 6 -6.67 -11.47 -4.46
N SER A 7 -7.30 -10.98 -3.40
CA SER A 7 -8.10 -9.73 -3.49
C SER A 7 -7.28 -8.49 -3.14
N ALA A 8 -6.32 -8.67 -2.23
CA ALA A 8 -5.47 -7.64 -1.66
C ALA A 8 -4.21 -8.28 -1.05
N GLU A 9 -3.24 -7.47 -0.68
CA GLU A 9 -2.20 -7.83 0.29
C GLU A 9 -2.70 -7.63 1.72
N PHE A 10 -2.27 -8.49 2.64
CA PHE A 10 -2.37 -8.26 4.08
C PHE A 10 -0.99 -8.44 4.73
N THR A 11 -0.56 -7.48 5.55
CA THR A 11 0.74 -7.51 6.22
C THR A 11 0.67 -6.91 7.63
N THR A 12 1.15 -7.64 8.63
CA THR A 12 1.54 -7.08 9.93
C THR A 12 3.02 -6.74 9.90
N THR A 13 3.40 -5.63 10.53
CA THR A 13 4.78 -5.15 10.53
C THR A 13 5.50 -5.54 11.80
N LYS A 14 6.83 -5.43 11.80
CA LYS A 14 7.59 -5.55 13.04
C LYS A 14 7.18 -4.40 13.96
N GLY A 15 7.02 -4.66 15.26
CA GLY A 15 6.50 -3.65 16.20
C GLY A 15 7.30 -2.33 16.24
N VAL A 16 8.58 -2.36 15.88
CA VAL A 16 9.42 -1.16 15.77
C VAL A 16 8.95 -0.22 14.67
N ASP A 17 8.46 -0.73 13.54
CA ASP A 17 8.01 0.09 12.41
C ASP A 17 6.75 0.89 12.74
N THR A 18 5.84 0.27 13.50
CA THR A 18 4.63 0.92 14.02
C THR A 18 4.94 1.87 15.17
N LEU A 19 5.85 1.49 16.08
CA LEU A 19 6.18 2.29 17.26
C LEU A 19 6.92 3.57 16.89
N TRP A 20 7.86 3.49 15.95
CA TRP A 20 8.68 4.63 15.53
C TRP A 20 8.17 5.33 14.28
N LYS A 21 7.04 4.87 13.73
CA LYS A 21 6.44 5.41 12.51
C LYS A 21 7.47 5.57 11.40
N THR A 22 8.17 4.47 11.09
CA THR A 22 9.32 4.45 10.17
C THR A 22 8.96 4.77 8.71
N GLY A 23 7.67 4.84 8.38
CA GLY A 23 7.19 4.99 7.01
C GLY A 23 7.39 3.74 6.16
N TRP A 24 7.68 2.59 6.79
CA TRP A 24 8.00 1.37 6.06
C TRP A 24 6.83 0.87 5.21
N ILE A 25 7.15 0.50 3.96
CA ILE A 25 6.34 -0.29 3.04
C ILE A 25 7.23 -1.35 2.39
N SER A 26 6.65 -2.45 1.90
CA SER A 26 7.43 -3.53 1.27
C SER A 26 7.44 -3.47 -0.26
N ASP A 27 8.45 -4.08 -0.88
CA ASP A 27 8.46 -4.30 -2.34
C ASP A 27 7.25 -5.13 -2.80
N ARG A 28 6.76 -6.03 -1.94
CA ARG A 28 5.56 -6.82 -2.21
C ARG A 28 4.31 -5.93 -2.27
N ALA A 29 4.21 -4.95 -1.37
CA ALA A 29 3.14 -3.96 -1.40
C ALA A 29 3.18 -3.16 -2.70
N ALA A 30 4.37 -2.71 -3.13
CA ALA A 30 4.54 -2.03 -4.41
C ALA A 30 4.09 -2.91 -5.59
N ALA A 31 4.43 -4.19 -5.59
CA ALA A 31 4.01 -5.14 -6.62
C ALA A 31 2.49 -5.39 -6.62
N PHE A 32 1.86 -5.47 -5.45
CA PHE A 32 0.39 -5.56 -5.34
C PHE A 32 -0.29 -4.31 -5.91
N LEU A 33 0.17 -3.11 -5.51
CA LEU A 33 -0.35 -1.87 -6.05
C LEU A 33 -0.19 -1.79 -7.57
N ALA A 34 0.98 -2.16 -8.09
CA ALA A 34 1.23 -2.22 -9.53
C ALA A 34 0.26 -3.20 -10.23
N SER A 35 -0.13 -4.29 -9.60
CA SER A 35 -1.17 -5.19 -10.13
C SER A 35 -2.62 -4.71 -9.92
N GLY A 36 -2.81 -3.47 -9.46
CA GLY A 36 -4.12 -2.86 -9.22
C GLY A 36 -4.82 -3.46 -8.01
N ARG A 37 -4.07 -3.86 -6.98
CA ARG A 37 -4.62 -4.53 -5.81
C ARG A 37 -4.32 -3.73 -4.56
N PRO A 38 -5.33 -3.48 -3.72
CA PRO A 38 -5.11 -2.74 -2.49
C PRO A 38 -4.18 -3.49 -1.54
N VAL A 39 -3.55 -2.73 -0.66
CA VAL A 39 -2.63 -3.25 0.36
C VAL A 39 -3.16 -2.90 1.73
N LEU A 40 -3.41 -3.91 2.55
CA LEU A 40 -3.75 -3.75 3.95
C LEU A 40 -2.49 -3.96 4.78
N THR A 41 -2.08 -2.95 5.52
CA THR A 41 -0.86 -3.05 6.33
C THR A 41 -0.98 -2.25 7.61
N GLN A 42 -0.27 -2.67 8.65
CA GLN A 42 -0.20 -1.90 9.88
C GLN A 42 0.33 -0.49 9.62
N ASP A 43 -0.20 0.48 10.36
CA ASP A 43 0.17 1.88 10.22
C ASP A 43 1.59 2.17 10.74
N THR A 44 2.54 2.21 9.81
CA THR A 44 3.93 2.62 10.02
C THR A 44 4.14 4.13 9.82
N GLY A 45 3.10 4.93 9.62
CA GLY A 45 3.21 6.36 9.31
C GLY A 45 3.51 6.69 7.84
N ALA A 46 3.54 5.68 6.97
CA ALA A 46 3.83 5.86 5.53
C ALA A 46 2.77 6.71 4.80
N SER A 47 1.55 6.79 5.34
CA SER A 47 0.46 7.59 4.76
C SER A 47 0.79 9.06 4.59
N ALA A 48 1.72 9.61 5.38
CA ALA A 48 2.16 11.00 5.27
C ALA A 48 2.95 11.30 3.97
N TYR A 49 3.47 10.26 3.32
CA TYR A 49 4.33 10.38 2.13
C TYR A 49 3.65 9.85 0.86
N LEU A 50 2.38 9.45 0.95
CA LEU A 50 1.62 8.85 -0.13
C LEU A 50 0.37 9.69 -0.42
N PRO A 51 -0.19 9.62 -1.64
CA PRO A 51 -1.44 10.29 -1.92
C PRO A 51 -2.58 9.72 -1.04
N PRO A 52 -3.58 10.54 -0.68
CA PRO A 52 -4.73 10.07 0.13
C PRO A 52 -5.43 8.85 -0.48
N GLU A 53 -5.52 8.79 -1.82
CA GLU A 53 -6.04 7.65 -2.55
C GLU A 53 -4.90 6.77 -3.12
N SER A 54 -4.06 6.24 -2.23
CA SER A 54 -2.92 5.40 -2.62
C SER A 54 -3.27 3.92 -2.86
N GLY A 55 -4.48 3.48 -2.48
CA GLY A 55 -4.84 2.07 -2.47
C GLY A 55 -4.31 1.29 -1.26
N PHE A 56 -3.60 1.96 -0.35
CA PHE A 56 -3.31 1.43 0.98
C PHE A 56 -4.51 1.60 1.91
N LEU A 57 -4.71 0.59 2.77
CA LEU A 57 -5.66 0.58 3.86
C LEU A 57 -4.88 0.29 5.15
N TRP A 58 -4.74 1.33 5.97
CA TRP A 58 -3.95 1.27 7.19
C TRP A 58 -4.79 0.79 8.37
N PHE A 59 -4.18 0.03 9.28
CA PHE A 59 -4.82 -0.40 10.52
C PHE A 59 -3.85 -0.39 11.70
N SER A 60 -4.37 -0.20 12.91
CA SER A 60 -3.60 -0.21 14.16
C SER A 60 -4.07 -1.29 15.14
N SER A 61 -5.19 -1.95 14.85
CA SER A 61 -5.76 -3.01 15.69
C SER A 61 -6.34 -4.16 14.85
N PRO A 62 -6.60 -5.34 15.45
CA PRO A 62 -7.29 -6.44 14.78
C PRO A 62 -8.70 -6.07 14.29
N ASP A 63 -9.43 -5.24 15.04
CA ASP A 63 -10.78 -4.81 14.65
C ASP A 63 -10.75 -3.90 13.43
N GLU A 64 -9.81 -2.94 13.39
CA GLU A 64 -9.59 -2.11 12.22
C GLU A 64 -9.13 -2.95 11.02
N ALA A 65 -8.26 -3.95 11.24
CA ALA A 65 -7.84 -4.86 10.17
C ALA A 65 -9.04 -5.60 9.54
N ALA A 66 -9.99 -6.06 10.36
CA ALA A 66 -11.21 -6.69 9.89
C ALA A 66 -12.10 -5.71 9.11
N GLU A 67 -12.24 -4.47 9.59
CA GLU A 67 -12.98 -3.43 8.87
C GLU A 67 -12.34 -3.12 7.50
N GLN A 68 -11.02 -2.93 7.45
CA GLN A 68 -10.30 -2.67 6.21
C GLN A 68 -10.39 -3.85 5.24
N ALA A 69 -10.37 -5.09 5.73
CA ALA A 69 -10.59 -6.28 4.90
C ALA A 69 -11.98 -6.25 4.24
N GLY A 70 -13.01 -5.86 4.99
CA GLY A 70 -14.35 -5.66 4.43
C GLY A 70 -14.41 -4.55 3.38
N ARG A 71 -13.72 -3.43 3.62
CA ARG A 71 -13.65 -2.30 2.67
C ARG A 71 -12.91 -2.66 1.39
N ALA A 72 -11.82 -3.42 1.49
CA ALA A 72 -11.02 -3.85 0.34
C ALA A 72 -11.84 -4.61 -0.71
N VAL A 73 -12.81 -5.42 -0.25
CA VAL A 73 -13.72 -6.16 -1.13
C VAL A 73 -14.88 -5.29 -1.61
N ARG A 74 -15.48 -4.50 -0.71
CA ARG A 74 -16.66 -3.67 -1.02
C ARG A 74 -16.37 -2.55 -2.01
N ASP A 75 -15.24 -1.87 -1.83
CA ASP A 75 -14.85 -0.68 -2.60
C ASP A 75 -13.84 -1.02 -3.71
N TRP A 76 -13.75 -2.30 -4.08
CA TRP A 76 -12.70 -2.85 -4.93
C TRP A 76 -12.46 -2.06 -6.23
N PRO A 77 -13.47 -1.64 -7.03
CA PRO A 77 -13.20 -0.91 -8.27
C PRO A 77 -12.44 0.41 -8.05
N ARG A 78 -12.80 1.14 -6.99
CA ARG A 78 -12.15 2.41 -6.63
C ARG A 78 -10.73 2.15 -6.12
N LEU A 79 -10.57 1.21 -5.19
CA LEU A 79 -9.28 0.88 -4.58
C LEU A 79 -8.30 0.27 -5.58
N SER A 80 -8.79 -0.57 -6.48
CA SER A 80 -7.99 -1.17 -7.55
C SER A 80 -7.42 -0.11 -8.48
N SER A 81 -8.26 0.83 -8.91
CA SER A 81 -7.85 1.95 -9.76
C SER A 81 -6.87 2.88 -9.03
N ALA A 82 -7.13 3.19 -7.75
CA ALA A 82 -6.25 4.00 -6.91
C ALA A 82 -4.88 3.34 -6.72
N ALA A 83 -4.86 2.04 -6.43
CA ALA A 83 -3.65 1.26 -6.26
C ALA A 83 -2.75 1.30 -7.50
N ARG A 84 -3.32 1.04 -8.68
CA ARG A 84 -2.59 1.08 -9.94
C ARG A 84 -2.00 2.47 -10.22
N ARG A 85 -2.81 3.52 -10.06
CA ARG A 85 -2.37 4.92 -10.25
C ARG A 85 -1.24 5.29 -9.28
N CYS A 86 -1.35 4.88 -8.01
CA CYS A 86 -0.33 5.15 -7.01
C CYS A 86 1.01 4.52 -7.40
N ALA A 87 1.01 3.26 -7.83
CA ALA A 87 2.23 2.59 -8.26
C ALA A 87 2.89 3.28 -9.46
N GLU A 88 2.11 3.62 -10.50
CA GLU A 88 2.62 4.29 -11.71
C GLU A 88 3.15 5.71 -11.44
N THR A 89 2.61 6.39 -10.43
CA THR A 89 2.96 7.79 -10.14
C THR A 89 4.11 7.92 -9.13
N PHE A 90 4.10 7.09 -8.07
CA PHE A 90 4.97 7.27 -6.91
C PHE A 90 5.99 6.14 -6.72
N LEU A 91 5.80 4.99 -7.37
CA LEU A 91 6.65 3.79 -7.19
C LEU A 91 7.32 3.34 -8.51
N ASP A 92 7.22 4.15 -9.57
CA ASP A 92 7.85 3.87 -10.85
C ASP A 92 9.35 4.12 -10.80
N ALA A 93 10.14 3.04 -10.92
CA ALA A 93 11.59 3.10 -10.74
C ALA A 93 12.28 4.07 -11.73
N PRO A 94 11.99 4.06 -13.05
CA PRO A 94 12.54 5.07 -13.95
C PRO A 94 12.30 6.51 -13.51
N ARG A 95 11.08 6.87 -13.13
CA ARG A 95 10.75 8.24 -12.67
C ARG A 95 11.44 8.62 -11.36
N ILE A 96 11.51 7.69 -10.41
CA ILE A 96 12.19 7.92 -9.12
C ILE A 96 13.68 8.08 -9.34
N LEU A 97 14.30 7.19 -10.12
CA LEU A 97 15.73 7.26 -10.44
C LEU A 97 16.09 8.56 -11.14
N GLU A 98 15.25 9.03 -12.06
CA GLU A 98 15.43 10.34 -12.68
C GLU A 98 15.48 11.47 -11.63
N THR A 99 14.58 11.44 -10.65
CA THR A 99 14.55 12.44 -9.57
C THR A 99 15.78 12.34 -8.66
N VAL A 100 16.18 11.12 -8.28
CA VAL A 100 17.32 10.88 -7.38
C VAL A 100 18.65 11.24 -8.04
N LEU A 101 18.83 10.93 -9.32
CA LEU A 101 20.09 11.16 -10.04
C LEU A 101 20.24 12.58 -10.61
N ARG A 102 19.16 13.36 -10.70
CA ARG A 102 19.20 14.78 -11.10
C ARG A 102 19.44 15.72 -9.92
N ASN A 103 19.39 15.21 -8.69
CA ASN A 103 19.73 15.95 -7.49
C ASN A 103 21.24 15.95 -7.25
#